data_AF-A0A3R5Y0R4-F1
#
_entry.id   AF-A0A3R5Y0R4-F1
#
_cell.length_a   1.000
_cell.length_b   1.000
_cell.length_c   1.000
_cell.angle_alpha   90.00
_cell.angle_beta   90.00
_cell.angle_gamma   90.00
#
_symmetry.space_group_name_H-M   'P 1'
#
loop_
_entity.id
_entity.type
_entity.pdbx_description
1 polymer ?
#
loop_
_entity_poly.entity_id
_entity_poly.type
_entity_poly.pdbx_seq_one_letter_code
_entity_poly.pdbx_strand_id
1 'polypeptide(L)'
;MENERRTEYNVDMRPEEDFLSDILSASQIRATDTYETPPQIIWIDNSTIATLGNFSASTGKAKSKKTFNVSAIVAASLAGKQVLNYRAHLPEGKRKILYVDTEQSRFHCHNVLERILRLAGLPTTTDSENLDFICLREYSPAIRIGVIDYALRQRKGYGLVIIDGIRDLMLDINSTGESVEVINKMMEWSSKYDLHIHCVLHLNKGDNNVRGHIGTEMSNKAETVLVISKNNDCPNVSEVHALHIREKEFKPFAFTVNEGGLPVLAEGHLFENAPHQKPKQRTGFMELSIEQHREALSAAFGDKPIRGFENMLQAMMTAYEAIGFKRGRNVMVKLLQYLTDTLKLVIKRDKLFYYDMTQAETMLFDEE
;
A
#
# COMPACT_ATOMS: atom_id res chain seq x y z
N MET A 1 40.60 49.07 -8.19
CA MET A 1 39.96 48.05 -9.05
C MET A 1 40.53 46.72 -8.59
N GLU A 2 39.82 45.71 -8.13
CA GLU A 2 38.41 45.45 -7.80
C GLU A 2 38.50 44.15 -6.98
N ASN A 3 37.94 44.13 -5.77
CA ASN A 3 36.73 43.36 -5.46
C ASN A 3 36.76 41.90 -5.90
N GLU A 4 37.04 40.99 -4.96
CA GLU A 4 36.23 39.78 -4.79
C GLU A 4 36.08 39.46 -3.29
N ARG A 5 35.10 40.11 -2.66
CA ARG A 5 34.52 39.65 -1.40
C ARG A 5 33.76 38.36 -1.68
N ARG A 6 34.34 37.20 -1.39
CA ARG A 6 33.56 36.00 -1.08
C ARG A 6 32.92 36.21 0.27
N THR A 7 31.68 36.70 0.23
CA THR A 7 30.76 36.64 1.36
C THR A 7 30.21 35.22 1.37
N GLU A 8 30.92 34.32 2.04
CA GLU A 8 30.33 33.06 2.46
C GLU A 8 29.19 33.40 3.43
N TYR A 9 27.99 32.98 3.05
CA TYR A 9 26.81 33.08 3.88
C TYR A 9 27.08 32.33 5.18
N ASN A 10 27.12 33.07 6.30
CA ASN A 10 27.07 32.52 7.64
C ASN A 10 25.77 31.72 7.78
N VAL A 11 25.87 30.40 7.59
CA VAL A 11 24.89 29.45 8.09
C VAL A 11 25.16 29.32 9.59
N ASP A 12 24.11 29.50 10.36
CA ASP A 12 24.00 29.45 11.82
C ASP A 12 24.79 28.27 12.43
N MET A 13 26.08 28.47 12.72
CA MET A 13 26.94 27.49 13.39
C MET A 13 26.74 27.62 14.90
N ARG A 14 25.59 27.17 15.42
CA ARG A 14 25.54 26.75 16.81
C ARG A 14 26.45 25.52 16.98
N PRO A 15 27.16 25.38 18.11
CA PRO A 15 27.90 24.15 18.41
C PRO A 15 26.96 22.94 18.29
N GLU A 16 27.42 21.87 17.64
CA GLU A 16 26.64 20.64 17.43
C GLU A 16 26.08 20.08 18.76
N GLU A 17 26.86 20.18 19.84
CA GLU A 17 26.45 19.79 21.19
C GLU A 17 25.24 20.57 21.71
N ASP A 18 25.16 21.88 21.47
CA ASP A 18 24.03 22.70 21.92
C ASP A 18 22.75 22.30 21.18
N PHE A 19 22.84 22.06 19.87
CA PHE A 19 21.71 21.62 19.05
C PHE A 19 21.20 20.24 19.46
N LEU A 20 22.10 19.28 19.69
CA LEU A 20 21.74 17.94 20.13
C LEU A 20 21.17 17.96 21.57
N SER A 21 21.70 18.81 22.45
CA SER A 21 21.19 19.03 23.80
C SER A 21 19.76 19.59 23.80
N ASP A 22 19.50 20.57 22.93
CA ASP A 22 18.16 21.14 22.72
C ASP A 22 17.17 20.07 22.26
N ILE A 23 17.55 19.25 21.26
CA ILE A 23 16.72 18.15 20.76
C ILE A 23 16.46 17.12 21.86
N LEU A 24 17.51 16.69 22.57
CA LEU A 24 17.38 15.69 23.64
C LEU A 24 16.44 16.19 24.72
N SER A 25 16.59 17.46 25.14
CA SER A 25 15.75 18.10 26.15
C SER A 25 14.29 18.21 25.69
N ALA A 26 14.05 18.60 24.43
CA ALA A 26 12.71 18.72 23.86
C ALA A 26 12.04 17.36 23.57
N SER A 27 12.83 16.30 23.37
CA SER A 27 12.33 14.96 23.02
C SER A 27 12.08 14.06 24.25
N GLN A 28 12.46 14.52 25.46
CA GLN A 28 12.24 13.77 26.68
C GLN A 28 10.76 13.69 27.02
N ILE A 29 10.25 12.46 27.07
CA ILE A 29 8.93 12.13 27.60
C ILE A 29 9.09 11.76 29.07
N ARG A 30 8.42 12.49 29.96
CA ARG A 30 8.42 12.22 31.40
C ARG A 30 7.15 11.49 31.79
N ALA A 31 7.24 10.63 32.82
CA ALA A 31 6.08 9.93 33.35
C ALA A 31 4.98 10.86 33.90
N THR A 32 5.33 12.13 34.19
CA THR A 32 4.41 13.18 34.66
C THR A 32 3.77 13.98 33.52
N ASP A 33 4.18 13.76 32.28
CA ASP A 33 3.65 14.50 31.14
C ASP A 33 2.20 14.09 30.89
N THR A 34 1.37 15.08 30.58
CA THR A 34 -0.02 14.87 30.15
C THR A 34 -0.10 15.19 28.68
N TYR A 35 -0.46 14.19 27.87
CA TYR A 35 -0.62 14.35 26.43
C TYR A 35 -2.10 14.35 26.10
N GLU A 36 -2.54 15.34 25.34
CA GLU A 36 -3.83 15.24 24.67
C GLU A 36 -3.73 14.16 23.59
N THR A 37 -4.76 13.33 23.47
CA THR A 37 -4.84 12.41 22.33
C THR A 37 -4.77 13.23 21.04
N PRO A 38 -3.91 12.86 20.08
CA PRO A 38 -3.79 13.61 18.83
C PRO A 38 -5.16 13.88 18.21
N PRO A 39 -5.45 15.13 17.78
CA PRO A 39 -6.75 15.47 17.24
C PRO A 39 -7.12 14.55 16.08
N GLN A 40 -8.20 13.80 16.26
CA GLN A 40 -8.77 12.94 15.23
C GLN A 40 -9.52 13.81 14.23
N ILE A 41 -9.27 13.62 12.94
CA ILE A 41 -9.80 14.51 11.90
C ILE A 41 -10.63 13.81 10.83
N ILE A 42 -10.46 12.50 10.64
CA ILE A 42 -11.22 11.71 9.66
C ILE A 42 -11.54 10.34 10.24
N TRP A 43 -12.79 9.92 10.04
CA TRP A 43 -13.33 8.64 10.48
C TRP A 43 -14.04 7.91 9.34
N ILE A 44 -14.04 6.58 9.43
CA ILE A 44 -14.98 5.71 8.74
C ILE A 44 -15.80 5.01 9.81
N ASP A 45 -17.12 5.21 9.82
CA ASP A 45 -17.99 4.80 10.93
C ASP A 45 -17.44 5.30 12.28
N ASN A 46 -17.04 4.36 13.15
CA ASN A 46 -16.47 4.63 14.48
C ASN A 46 -14.93 4.48 14.53
N SER A 47 -14.29 4.25 13.39
CA SER A 47 -12.86 4.03 13.28
C SER A 47 -12.16 5.29 12.82
N THR A 48 -11.24 5.79 13.62
CA THR A 48 -10.37 6.91 13.23
C THR A 48 -9.36 6.43 12.20
N ILE A 49 -9.26 7.12 11.08
CA ILE A 49 -8.30 6.81 10.01
C ILE A 49 -7.22 7.87 9.82
N ALA A 50 -7.40 9.04 10.45
CA ALA A 50 -6.45 10.14 10.37
C ALA A 50 -6.44 10.96 11.65
N THR A 51 -5.26 11.13 12.24
CA THR A 51 -4.98 12.07 13.33
C THR A 51 -3.90 13.08 12.93
N LEU A 52 -3.93 14.28 13.51
CA LEU A 52 -2.84 15.25 13.30
C LEU A 52 -1.52 14.69 13.86
N GLY A 53 -0.40 15.04 13.23
CA GLY A 53 0.92 14.51 13.58
C GLY A 53 1.26 13.15 12.97
N ASN A 54 0.32 12.53 12.24
CA ASN A 54 0.50 11.24 11.59
C ASN A 54 0.30 11.32 10.07
N PHE A 55 0.58 10.21 9.38
CA PHE A 55 0.28 10.06 7.97
C PHE A 55 -0.41 8.72 7.68
N SER A 56 -1.25 8.70 6.66
CA SER A 56 -2.00 7.54 6.17
C SER A 56 -1.82 7.39 4.66
N ALA A 57 -2.35 6.30 4.10
CA ALA A 57 -2.23 6.02 2.67
C ALA A 57 -3.48 5.39 2.07
N SER A 58 -3.72 5.68 0.79
CA SER A 58 -4.62 4.94 -0.10
C SER A 58 -3.82 4.22 -1.17
N THR A 59 -3.93 2.90 -1.17
CA THR A 59 -3.25 2.00 -2.09
C THR A 59 -4.24 1.29 -3.01
N GLY A 60 -3.76 0.74 -4.12
CA GLY A 60 -4.60 0.01 -5.05
C GLY A 60 -3.96 -0.15 -6.41
N LYS A 61 -4.40 -1.16 -7.17
CA LYS A 61 -3.90 -1.40 -8.54
C LYS A 61 -4.20 -0.20 -9.44
N ALA A 62 -3.51 -0.13 -10.58
CA ALA A 62 -3.84 0.86 -11.60
C ALA A 62 -5.33 0.75 -11.97
N LYS A 63 -5.98 1.90 -12.21
CA LYS A 63 -7.41 1.98 -12.56
C LYS A 63 -8.40 1.48 -11.48
N SER A 64 -7.97 1.33 -10.23
CA SER A 64 -8.87 0.97 -9.12
C SER A 64 -9.75 2.12 -8.61
N LYS A 65 -9.60 3.33 -9.17
CA LYS A 65 -10.31 4.57 -8.78
C LYS A 65 -9.82 5.20 -7.46
N LYS A 66 -8.54 5.04 -7.11
CA LYS A 66 -7.90 5.70 -5.94
C LYS A 66 -8.18 7.20 -5.87
N THR A 67 -7.95 7.94 -6.95
CA THR A 67 -8.18 9.39 -6.98
C THR A 67 -9.64 9.76 -6.72
N PHE A 68 -10.62 8.92 -7.07
CA PHE A 68 -12.02 9.12 -6.69
C PHE A 68 -12.22 8.95 -5.18
N ASN A 69 -11.59 7.93 -4.58
CA ASN A 69 -11.62 7.72 -3.14
C ASN A 69 -11.01 8.91 -2.39
N VAL A 70 -9.84 9.37 -2.83
CA VAL A 70 -9.15 10.53 -2.22
C VAL A 70 -9.94 11.82 -2.44
N SER A 71 -10.62 11.98 -3.58
CA SER A 71 -11.53 13.12 -3.80
C SER A 71 -12.66 13.15 -2.75
N ALA A 72 -13.19 11.98 -2.37
CA ALA A 72 -14.21 11.87 -1.33
C ALA A 72 -13.67 12.24 0.06
N ILE A 73 -12.46 11.78 0.40
CA ILE A 73 -11.77 12.16 1.65
C ILE A 73 -11.61 13.69 1.73
N VAL A 74 -11.07 14.30 0.68
CA VAL A 74 -10.83 15.76 0.64
C VAL A 74 -12.15 16.54 0.70
N ALA A 75 -13.17 16.09 -0.03
CA ALA A 75 -14.47 16.73 -0.03
C ALA A 75 -15.15 16.65 1.34
N ALA A 76 -15.04 15.51 2.04
CA ALA A 76 -15.53 15.37 3.41
C ALA A 76 -14.83 16.37 4.35
N SER A 77 -13.50 16.45 4.28
CA SER A 77 -12.69 17.37 5.10
C SER A 77 -12.99 18.84 4.80
N LEU A 78 -13.20 19.19 3.54
CA LEU A 78 -13.48 20.56 3.10
C LEU A 78 -14.87 21.03 3.53
N ALA A 79 -15.87 20.14 3.41
CA ALA A 79 -17.26 20.45 3.73
C ALA A 79 -17.62 20.22 5.21
N GLY A 80 -16.75 19.56 5.99
CA GLY A 80 -17.04 19.18 7.38
C GLY A 80 -18.25 18.24 7.52
N LYS A 81 -18.51 17.42 6.49
CA LYS A 81 -19.68 16.53 6.41
C LYS A 81 -19.27 15.16 5.90
N GLN A 82 -20.20 14.21 5.94
CA GLN A 82 -19.96 12.88 5.41
C GLN A 82 -20.00 12.86 3.87
N VAL A 83 -18.99 12.26 3.24
CA VAL A 83 -18.95 11.96 1.80
C VAL A 83 -18.51 10.50 1.64
N LEU A 84 -19.29 9.69 0.92
CA LEU A 84 -19.24 8.22 1.03
C LEU A 84 -19.39 7.81 2.51
N ASN A 85 -18.44 7.02 3.04
CA ASN A 85 -18.36 6.68 4.46
C ASN A 85 -17.29 7.50 5.21
N TYR A 86 -16.71 8.52 4.57
CA TYR A 86 -15.75 9.41 5.22
C TYR A 86 -16.48 10.53 5.93
N ARG A 87 -16.37 10.57 7.26
CA ARG A 87 -16.73 11.73 8.07
C ARG A 87 -15.45 12.48 8.42
N ALA A 88 -15.44 13.79 8.31
CA ALA A 88 -14.25 14.58 8.63
C ALA A 88 -14.60 15.89 9.34
N HIS A 89 -13.69 16.32 10.21
CA HIS A 89 -13.78 17.57 10.94
C HIS A 89 -12.38 18.10 11.23
N LEU A 90 -11.97 19.16 10.52
CA LEU A 90 -10.68 19.80 10.74
C LEU A 90 -10.77 20.81 11.90
N PRO A 91 -9.81 20.82 12.84
CA PRO A 91 -9.82 21.76 13.96
C PRO A 91 -9.78 23.23 13.52
N GLU A 92 -10.22 24.11 14.41
CA GLU A 92 -10.07 25.54 14.21
C GLU A 92 -8.60 25.92 14.03
N GLY A 93 -8.34 26.86 13.10
CA GLY A 93 -6.99 27.24 12.72
C GLY A 93 -6.26 26.23 11.83
N LYS A 94 -6.82 25.05 11.55
CA LYS A 94 -6.23 23.97 10.70
C LYS A 94 -7.18 23.52 9.57
N ARG A 95 -8.06 24.41 9.11
CA ARG A 95 -9.13 24.08 8.13
C ARG A 95 -8.68 24.04 6.66
N LYS A 96 -7.43 24.43 6.35
CA LYS A 96 -6.92 24.39 4.98
C LYS A 96 -6.46 23.00 4.60
N ILE A 97 -6.56 22.70 3.31
CA ILE A 97 -6.11 21.47 2.69
C ILE A 97 -5.11 21.81 1.58
N LEU A 98 -3.97 21.12 1.57
CA LEU A 98 -3.03 21.16 0.45
C LEU A 98 -3.15 19.88 -0.36
N TYR A 99 -3.55 19.95 -1.62
CA TYR A 99 -3.58 18.82 -2.54
C TYR A 99 -2.41 18.92 -3.51
N VAL A 100 -1.54 17.92 -3.52
CA VAL A 100 -0.37 17.84 -4.41
C VAL A 100 -0.52 16.64 -5.33
N ASP A 101 -0.70 16.90 -6.63
CA ASP A 101 -0.71 15.86 -7.66
C ASP A 101 0.63 15.84 -8.41
N THR A 102 1.29 14.68 -8.44
CA THR A 102 2.57 14.49 -9.14
C THR A 102 2.45 13.60 -10.39
N GLU A 103 1.29 13.03 -10.66
CA GLU A 103 1.10 12.00 -11.70
C GLU A 103 0.34 12.52 -12.94
N GLN A 104 -0.60 13.44 -12.75
CA GLN A 104 -1.60 13.83 -13.76
C GLN A 104 -1.24 15.12 -14.50
N SER A 105 -1.82 15.30 -15.69
CA SER A 105 -1.69 16.58 -16.41
C SER A 105 -2.57 17.65 -15.76
N ARG A 106 -2.28 18.93 -16.01
CA ARG A 106 -3.08 20.06 -15.48
C ARG A 106 -4.57 19.95 -15.78
N PHE A 107 -4.93 19.49 -16.98
CA PHE A 107 -6.33 19.24 -17.34
C PHE A 107 -6.99 18.18 -16.45
N HIS A 108 -6.31 17.07 -16.20
CA HIS A 108 -6.84 16.02 -15.33
C HIS A 108 -6.88 16.47 -13.86
N CYS A 109 -5.88 17.22 -13.39
CA CYS A 109 -5.88 17.86 -12.07
C CYS A 109 -7.10 18.79 -11.89
N HIS A 110 -7.42 19.60 -12.90
CA HIS A 110 -8.60 20.46 -12.88
C HIS A 110 -9.89 19.64 -12.74
N ASN A 111 -10.03 18.51 -13.45
CA ASN A 111 -11.18 17.63 -13.29
C ASN A 111 -11.25 16.98 -11.90
N VAL A 112 -10.11 16.77 -11.23
CA VAL A 112 -10.08 16.30 -9.83
C VAL A 112 -10.54 17.40 -8.88
N LEU A 113 -10.02 18.62 -9.04
CA LEU A 113 -10.44 19.79 -8.28
C LEU A 113 -11.96 20.02 -8.41
N GLU A 114 -12.48 20.05 -9.63
CA GLU A 114 -13.91 20.22 -9.90
C GLU A 114 -14.74 19.13 -9.20
N ARG A 115 -14.30 17.88 -9.24
CA ARG A 115 -14.96 16.76 -8.56
C ARG A 115 -15.00 16.95 -7.05
N ILE A 116 -13.90 17.38 -6.45
CA ILE A 116 -13.80 17.66 -5.01
C ILE A 116 -14.80 18.76 -4.63
N LEU A 117 -14.83 19.86 -5.38
CA LEU A 117 -15.76 20.98 -5.12
C LEU A 117 -17.22 20.53 -5.24
N ARG A 118 -17.55 19.76 -6.29
CA ARG A 118 -18.91 19.20 -6.47
C ARG A 118 -19.32 18.27 -5.33
N LEU A 119 -18.42 17.40 -4.87
CA LEU A 119 -18.67 16.52 -3.71
C LEU A 119 -18.84 17.32 -2.41
N ALA A 120 -18.06 18.38 -2.24
CA ALA A 120 -18.16 19.28 -1.09
C ALA A 120 -19.46 20.12 -1.11
N GLY A 121 -20.09 20.28 -2.28
CA GLY A 121 -21.24 21.17 -2.49
C GLY A 121 -20.83 22.63 -2.66
N LEU A 122 -19.62 22.87 -3.15
CA LEU A 122 -19.05 24.19 -3.41
C LEU A 122 -19.14 24.55 -4.90
N PRO A 123 -19.20 25.85 -5.24
CA PRO A 123 -19.19 26.30 -6.64
C PRO A 123 -17.87 25.89 -7.32
N THR A 124 -17.96 25.47 -8.57
CA THR A 124 -16.78 25.10 -9.40
C THR A 124 -16.21 26.29 -10.17
N THR A 125 -16.84 27.45 -10.06
CA THR A 125 -16.46 28.69 -10.76
C THR A 125 -15.65 29.64 -9.89
N THR A 126 -15.30 29.24 -8.66
CA THR A 126 -14.58 30.07 -7.69
C THR A 126 -13.66 29.22 -6.86
N ASP A 127 -12.45 29.74 -6.60
CA ASP A 127 -11.48 29.05 -5.77
C ASP A 127 -11.95 29.00 -4.32
N SER A 128 -11.74 27.86 -3.67
CA SER A 128 -12.00 27.70 -2.24
C SER A 128 -10.80 28.19 -1.43
N GLU A 129 -11.00 29.14 -0.52
CA GLU A 129 -9.95 29.66 0.37
C GLU A 129 -9.29 28.60 1.26
N ASN A 130 -9.97 27.47 1.45
CA ASN A 130 -9.54 26.33 2.26
C ASN A 130 -8.93 25.17 1.45
N LEU A 131 -8.76 25.31 0.13
CA LEU A 131 -8.17 24.26 -0.71
C LEU A 131 -7.11 24.84 -1.66
N ASP A 132 -5.87 24.48 -1.42
CA ASP A 132 -4.76 24.76 -2.32
C ASP A 132 -4.45 23.51 -3.15
N PHE A 133 -4.68 23.57 -4.47
CA PHE A 133 -4.43 22.45 -5.38
C PHE A 133 -3.21 22.74 -6.27
N ILE A 134 -2.15 21.94 -6.17
CA ILE A 134 -0.93 22.10 -6.95
C ILE A 134 -0.63 20.84 -7.78
N CYS A 135 -0.21 21.07 -9.03
CA CYS A 135 0.20 20.02 -9.96
C CYS A 135 1.71 20.14 -10.19
N LEU A 136 2.46 19.08 -9.88
CA LEU A 136 3.92 19.05 -9.93
C LEU A 136 4.49 17.96 -10.85
N ARG A 137 3.66 17.40 -11.74
CA ARG A 137 4.06 16.35 -12.69
C ARG A 137 5.29 16.72 -13.52
N GLU A 138 5.45 17.99 -13.91
CA GLU A 138 6.53 18.42 -14.80
C GLU A 138 7.91 18.53 -14.11
N TYR A 139 7.96 18.42 -12.78
CA TYR A 139 9.18 18.67 -11.99
C TYR A 139 9.87 17.39 -11.54
N SER A 140 11.17 17.49 -11.23
CA SER A 140 11.94 16.38 -10.65
C SER A 140 11.54 16.09 -9.19
N PRO A 141 11.83 14.89 -8.67
CA PRO A 141 11.58 14.55 -7.26
C PRO A 141 12.09 15.58 -6.24
N ALA A 142 13.33 16.05 -6.40
CA ALA A 142 13.92 17.06 -5.52
C ALA A 142 13.16 18.39 -5.54
N ILE A 143 12.73 18.85 -6.72
CA ILE A 143 11.93 20.07 -6.86
C ILE A 143 10.53 19.86 -6.27
N ARG A 144 9.91 18.68 -6.46
CA ARG A 144 8.61 18.35 -5.86
C ARG A 144 8.67 18.45 -4.34
N ILE A 145 9.65 17.80 -3.71
CA ILE A 145 9.87 17.87 -2.26
C ILE A 145 10.11 19.32 -1.82
N GLY A 146 10.96 20.07 -2.54
CA GLY A 146 11.26 21.47 -2.22
C GLY A 146 10.04 22.39 -2.29
N VAL A 147 9.17 22.21 -3.30
CA VAL A 147 7.93 23.00 -3.44
C VAL A 147 6.92 22.66 -2.34
N ILE A 148 6.76 21.37 -1.99
CA ILE A 148 5.88 20.96 -0.88
C ILE A 148 6.38 21.57 0.43
N ASP A 149 7.67 21.42 0.74
CA ASP A 149 8.27 21.98 1.94
C ASP A 149 8.12 23.51 2.01
N TYR A 150 8.35 24.19 0.88
CA TYR A 150 8.14 25.63 0.77
C TYR A 150 6.69 26.02 1.03
N ALA A 151 5.71 25.33 0.42
CA ALA A 151 4.30 25.60 0.62
C ALA A 151 3.88 25.46 2.10
N LEU A 152 4.36 24.43 2.79
CA LEU A 152 4.11 24.20 4.21
C LEU A 152 4.76 25.27 5.11
N ARG A 153 5.94 25.81 4.73
CA ARG A 153 6.58 26.91 5.46
C ARG A 153 5.87 28.26 5.27
N GLN A 154 5.39 28.54 4.05
CA GLN A 154 4.83 29.85 3.73
C GLN A 154 3.38 30.02 4.19
N ARG A 155 2.59 28.94 4.18
CA ARG A 155 1.16 29.01 4.47
C ARG A 155 0.85 28.29 5.76
N LYS A 156 0.05 28.94 6.60
CA LYS A 156 -0.42 28.39 7.87
C LYS A 156 -1.82 27.82 7.73
N GLY A 157 -2.14 26.94 8.68
CA GLY A 157 -3.49 26.42 8.88
C GLY A 157 -3.89 25.25 8.00
N TYR A 158 -2.91 24.55 7.42
CA TYR A 158 -3.15 23.22 6.88
C TYR A 158 -3.39 22.22 8.00
N GLY A 159 -4.51 21.50 7.93
CA GLY A 159 -4.76 20.32 8.77
C GLY A 159 -4.68 19.01 7.99
N LEU A 160 -4.81 19.06 6.66
CA LEU A 160 -4.70 17.90 5.78
C LEU A 160 -3.84 18.23 4.56
N VAL A 161 -2.92 17.33 4.23
CA VAL A 161 -2.10 17.37 3.01
C VAL A 161 -2.32 16.07 2.24
N ILE A 162 -2.62 16.17 0.96
CA ILE A 162 -2.70 15.03 0.05
C ILE A 162 -1.46 15.00 -0.82
N ILE A 163 -0.82 13.84 -0.91
CA ILE A 163 0.26 13.59 -1.88
C ILE A 163 -0.20 12.48 -2.82
N ASP A 164 -0.80 12.87 -3.94
CA ASP A 164 -1.26 11.94 -4.98
C ASP A 164 -0.09 11.59 -5.90
N GLY A 165 0.57 10.48 -5.58
CA GLY A 165 1.79 10.01 -6.21
C GLY A 165 3.03 10.14 -5.33
N ILE A 166 3.04 9.53 -4.13
CA ILE A 166 4.21 9.57 -3.23
C ILE A 166 5.46 8.93 -3.87
N ARG A 167 5.27 7.93 -4.72
CA ARG A 167 6.33 7.31 -5.53
C ARG A 167 7.14 8.35 -6.30
N ASP A 168 6.49 9.39 -6.77
CA ASP A 168 7.06 10.35 -7.69
C ASP A 168 7.91 11.40 -6.93
N LEU A 169 8.07 11.24 -5.61
CA LEU A 169 9.03 11.96 -4.77
C LEU A 169 10.40 11.28 -4.70
N MET A 170 10.62 10.19 -5.44
CA MET A 170 11.90 9.49 -5.54
C MET A 170 12.24 9.13 -6.99
N LEU A 171 13.52 8.92 -7.26
CA LEU A 171 14.04 8.50 -8.56
C LEU A 171 13.95 6.97 -8.72
N ASP A 172 14.54 6.22 -7.77
CA ASP A 172 14.50 4.77 -7.78
C ASP A 172 13.59 4.20 -6.69
N ILE A 173 12.51 3.55 -7.12
CA ILE A 173 11.54 2.90 -6.25
C ILE A 173 12.08 1.67 -5.50
N ASN A 174 13.20 1.13 -5.98
CA ASN A 174 13.89 0.02 -5.33
C ASN A 174 15.03 0.49 -4.42
N SER A 175 15.29 1.81 -4.35
CA SER A 175 16.25 2.36 -3.40
C SER A 175 15.64 2.35 -2.00
N THR A 176 16.21 1.53 -1.12
CA THR A 176 15.84 1.49 0.30
C THR A 176 16.13 2.84 0.97
N GLY A 177 17.25 3.48 0.64
CA GLY A 177 17.65 4.79 1.15
C GLY A 177 16.64 5.88 0.80
N GLU A 178 16.33 6.05 -0.49
CA GLU A 178 15.34 7.05 -0.93
C GLU A 178 13.95 6.76 -0.34
N SER A 179 13.59 5.48 -0.19
CA SER A 179 12.31 5.09 0.43
C SER A 179 12.22 5.59 1.87
N VAL A 180 13.29 5.39 2.65
CA VAL A 180 13.38 5.85 4.03
C VAL A 180 13.36 7.37 4.11
N GLU A 181 14.08 8.08 3.23
CA GLU A 181 14.10 9.54 3.18
C GLU A 181 12.71 10.14 2.91
N VAL A 182 11.99 9.63 1.92
CA VAL A 182 10.64 10.11 1.58
C VAL A 182 9.67 9.86 2.73
N ILE A 183 9.69 8.68 3.36
CA ILE A 183 8.80 8.40 4.49
C ILE A 183 9.19 9.22 5.72
N ASN A 184 10.48 9.44 5.97
CA ASN A 184 10.93 10.33 7.05
C ASN A 184 10.46 11.76 6.82
N LYS A 185 10.39 12.25 5.57
CA LYS A 185 9.77 13.55 5.26
C LYS A 185 8.28 13.60 5.62
N MET A 186 7.54 12.50 5.41
CA MET A 186 6.13 12.46 5.83
C MET A 186 5.99 12.59 7.35
N MET A 187 6.82 11.87 8.11
CA MET A 187 6.83 11.93 9.57
C MET A 187 7.28 13.30 10.08
N GLU A 188 8.35 13.86 9.48
CA GLU A 188 8.86 15.19 9.80
C GLU A 188 7.78 16.26 9.58
N TRP A 189 7.18 16.30 8.38
CA TRP A 189 6.18 17.32 8.04
C TRP A 189 4.90 17.18 8.84
N SER A 190 4.37 15.96 9.02
CA SER A 190 3.14 15.76 9.79
C SER A 190 3.31 16.20 11.25
N SER A 191 4.43 15.85 11.89
CA SER A 191 4.73 16.26 13.25
C SER A 191 5.06 17.76 13.37
N LYS A 192 5.99 18.26 12.55
CA LYS A 192 6.47 19.66 12.61
C LYS A 192 5.37 20.69 12.39
N TYR A 193 4.47 20.42 11.45
CA TYR A 193 3.37 21.34 11.11
C TYR A 193 2.05 20.96 11.79
N ASP A 194 2.05 19.89 12.59
CA ASP A 194 0.88 19.36 13.29
C ASP A 194 -0.32 19.22 12.34
N LEU A 195 -0.11 18.42 11.30
CA LEU A 195 -1.07 18.16 10.23
C LEU A 195 -1.14 16.66 9.94
N HIS A 196 -2.17 16.23 9.21
CA HIS A 196 -2.21 14.87 8.68
C HIS A 196 -1.78 14.84 7.21
N ILE A 197 -0.99 13.84 6.81
CA ILE A 197 -0.63 13.61 5.41
C ILE A 197 -1.31 12.33 4.91
N HIS A 198 -2.04 12.40 3.80
CA HIS A 198 -2.61 11.23 3.15
C HIS A 198 -1.98 10.99 1.78
N CYS A 199 -1.26 9.89 1.66
CA CYS A 199 -0.47 9.55 0.47
C CYS A 199 -1.23 8.60 -0.46
N VAL A 200 -0.96 8.69 -1.76
CA VAL A 200 -1.50 7.75 -2.76
C VAL A 200 -0.37 6.96 -3.39
N LEU A 201 -0.52 5.63 -3.41
CA LEU A 201 0.47 4.72 -3.97
C LEU A 201 -0.20 3.62 -4.81
N HIS A 202 0.40 3.31 -5.96
CA HIS A 202 -0.05 2.18 -6.76
C HIS A 202 0.50 0.86 -6.21
N LEU A 203 -0.32 -0.19 -6.19
CA LEU A 203 0.16 -1.57 -5.95
C LEU A 203 0.92 -2.09 -7.17
N ASN A 204 1.75 -3.10 -6.95
CA ASN A 204 2.43 -3.83 -8.02
C ASN A 204 1.44 -4.50 -8.99
N LYS A 205 1.88 -4.71 -10.24
CA LYS A 205 1.05 -5.38 -11.27
C LYS A 205 0.88 -6.88 -11.03
N GLY A 206 1.84 -7.52 -10.37
CA GLY A 206 1.91 -8.99 -10.22
C GLY A 206 1.43 -9.56 -8.89
N ASP A 207 1.24 -8.74 -7.86
CA ASP A 207 0.74 -9.14 -6.54
C ASP A 207 -0.10 -8.03 -5.88
N ASN A 208 -0.62 -8.28 -4.69
CA ASN A 208 -1.34 -7.29 -3.88
C ASN A 208 -0.41 -6.55 -2.92
N ASN A 209 0.91 -6.68 -3.06
CA ASN A 209 1.86 -5.98 -2.22
C ASN A 209 2.01 -4.53 -2.67
N VAL A 210 2.24 -3.66 -1.69
CA VAL A 210 2.53 -2.26 -1.94
C VAL A 210 3.86 -2.15 -2.68
N ARG A 211 3.91 -1.31 -3.71
CA ARG A 211 4.98 -1.32 -4.72
C ARG A 211 6.32 -0.85 -4.15
N GLY A 212 7.36 -1.69 -4.30
CA GLY A 212 8.76 -1.36 -3.97
C GLY A 212 9.04 -1.25 -2.48
N HIS A 213 10.26 -0.87 -2.12
CA HIS A 213 10.66 -0.67 -0.72
C HIS A 213 9.85 0.44 -0.04
N ILE A 214 9.50 1.49 -0.79
CA ILE A 214 8.61 2.56 -0.33
C ILE A 214 7.26 2.05 0.16
N GLY A 215 6.71 1.02 -0.51
CA GLY A 215 5.44 0.44 -0.11
C GLY A 215 5.49 -0.26 1.24
N THR A 216 6.58 -0.98 1.50
CA THR A 216 6.84 -1.65 2.78
C THR A 216 7.05 -0.62 3.89
N GLU A 217 7.94 0.37 3.68
CA GLU A 217 8.20 1.42 4.66
C GLU A 217 6.94 2.23 4.99
N MET A 218 6.14 2.58 3.98
CA MET A 218 4.86 3.25 4.16
C MET A 218 3.89 2.39 4.98
N SER A 219 3.78 1.09 4.69
CA SER A 219 2.86 0.20 5.42
C SER A 219 3.26 0.02 6.88
N ASN A 220 4.57 0.02 7.17
CA ASN A 220 5.08 -0.13 8.52
C ASN A 220 4.88 1.13 9.39
N LYS A 221 4.95 2.32 8.78
CA LYS A 221 4.94 3.59 9.53
C LYS A 221 3.60 4.35 9.47
N ALA A 222 2.77 4.10 8.46
CA ALA A 222 1.47 4.75 8.33
C ALA A 222 0.53 4.38 9.48
N GLU A 223 -0.31 5.34 9.87
CA GLU A 223 -1.40 5.14 10.83
C GLU A 223 -2.48 4.24 10.24
N THR A 224 -2.94 4.57 9.02
CA THR A 224 -3.93 3.79 8.28
C THR A 224 -3.48 3.57 6.84
N VAL A 225 -3.63 2.34 6.36
CA VAL A 225 -3.42 1.98 4.95
C VAL A 225 -4.74 1.43 4.41
N LEU A 226 -5.39 2.22 3.56
CA LEU A 226 -6.57 1.82 2.82
C LEU A 226 -6.16 1.12 1.52
N VAL A 227 -6.90 0.09 1.13
CA VAL A 227 -6.76 -0.58 -0.17
C VAL A 227 -8.05 -0.39 -0.95
N ILE A 228 -7.88 0.11 -2.16
CA ILE A 228 -8.94 0.30 -3.13
C ILE A 228 -8.77 -0.77 -4.22
N SER A 229 -9.67 -1.74 -4.23
CA SER A 229 -9.74 -2.83 -5.21
C SER A 229 -10.93 -2.66 -6.13
N LYS A 230 -10.76 -3.04 -7.40
CA LYS A 230 -11.87 -3.16 -8.33
C LYS A 230 -12.53 -4.52 -8.09
N ASN A 231 -13.86 -4.58 -8.02
CA ASN A 231 -14.54 -5.86 -7.95
C ASN A 231 -14.38 -6.60 -9.29
N ASN A 232 -14.13 -7.91 -9.23
CA ASN A 232 -13.84 -8.71 -10.44
C ASN A 232 -15.09 -8.96 -11.27
N ASP A 233 -16.22 -9.22 -10.61
CA ASP A 233 -17.50 -9.54 -11.23
C ASP A 233 -18.28 -8.27 -11.63
N CYS A 234 -18.11 -7.20 -10.85
CA CYS A 234 -18.66 -5.88 -11.09
C CYS A 234 -17.55 -4.82 -11.29
N PRO A 235 -16.93 -4.74 -12.47
CA PRO A 235 -15.83 -3.80 -12.76
C PRO A 235 -16.13 -2.30 -12.47
N ASN A 236 -17.39 -1.89 -12.50
CA ASN A 236 -17.84 -0.55 -12.15
C ASN A 236 -17.75 -0.26 -10.65
N VAL A 237 -17.75 -1.29 -9.80
CA VAL A 237 -17.63 -1.19 -8.35
C VAL A 237 -16.15 -1.18 -7.92
N SER A 238 -15.83 -0.29 -6.98
CA SER A 238 -14.57 -0.25 -6.27
C SER A 238 -14.83 -0.44 -4.77
N GLU A 239 -14.11 -1.35 -4.14
CA GLU A 239 -14.20 -1.68 -2.72
C GLU A 239 -13.05 -1.02 -1.96
N VAL A 240 -13.34 -0.54 -0.76
CA VAL A 240 -12.40 0.09 0.16
C VAL A 240 -12.34 -0.73 1.44
N HIS A 241 -11.15 -1.22 1.77
CA HIS A 241 -10.87 -1.95 2.99
C HIS A 241 -9.60 -1.44 3.66
N ALA A 242 -9.44 -1.70 4.95
CA ALA A 242 -8.19 -1.48 5.65
C ALA A 242 -7.24 -2.65 5.36
N LEU A 243 -5.99 -2.35 4.99
CA LEU A 243 -4.89 -3.31 5.07
C LEU A 243 -4.24 -3.25 6.44
N HIS A 244 -4.08 -2.04 6.96
CA HIS A 244 -3.55 -1.76 8.28
C HIS A 244 -4.29 -0.57 8.85
N ILE A 245 -4.66 -0.65 10.13
CA ILE A 245 -5.23 0.46 10.89
C ILE A 245 -4.81 0.24 12.34
N ARG A 246 -4.30 1.28 13.00
CA ARG A 246 -3.90 1.20 14.41
C ARG A 246 -5.11 1.10 15.34
N GLU A 247 -6.23 1.69 14.92
CA GLU A 247 -7.50 1.71 15.62
C GLU A 247 -8.35 0.47 15.31
N LYS A 248 -9.55 0.42 15.89
CA LYS A 248 -10.54 -0.62 15.57
C LYS A 248 -10.82 -0.66 14.07
N GLU A 249 -10.76 -1.84 13.47
CA GLU A 249 -11.07 -2.03 12.05
C GLU A 249 -12.53 -1.67 11.72
N PHE A 250 -12.74 -0.98 10.59
CA PHE A 250 -14.06 -0.62 10.08
C PHE A 250 -14.58 -1.65 9.07
N LYS A 251 -15.90 -1.67 8.87
CA LYS A 251 -16.50 -2.54 7.84
C LYS A 251 -16.16 -1.99 6.45
N PRO A 252 -15.63 -2.82 5.54
CA PRO A 252 -15.40 -2.40 4.16
C PRO A 252 -16.65 -1.80 3.55
N PHE A 253 -16.45 -0.80 2.68
CA PHE A 253 -17.52 -0.18 1.92
C PHE A 253 -17.15 -0.13 0.45
N ALA A 254 -18.14 0.06 -0.42
CA ALA A 254 -17.96 0.04 -1.85
C ALA A 254 -18.57 1.29 -2.48
N PHE A 255 -18.01 1.72 -3.60
CA PHE A 255 -18.50 2.85 -4.37
C PHE A 255 -18.45 2.56 -5.87
N THR A 256 -19.34 3.22 -6.60
CA THR A 256 -19.33 3.31 -8.06
C THR A 256 -19.13 4.75 -8.49
N VAL A 257 -18.93 4.98 -9.79
CA VAL A 257 -18.93 6.34 -10.36
C VAL A 257 -20.23 6.51 -11.13
N ASN A 258 -21.03 7.51 -10.76
CA ASN A 258 -22.29 7.81 -11.45
C ASN A 258 -22.05 8.49 -12.81
N GLU A 259 -23.12 8.71 -13.58
CA GLU A 259 -23.07 9.34 -14.91
C GLU A 259 -22.45 10.74 -14.88
N GLY A 260 -22.63 11.46 -13.77
CA GLY A 260 -22.06 12.79 -13.53
C GLY A 260 -20.57 12.78 -13.17
N GLY A 261 -19.91 11.62 -13.15
CA GLY A 261 -18.49 11.46 -12.82
C GLY A 261 -18.16 11.59 -11.33
N LEU A 262 -19.14 11.42 -10.44
CA LEU A 262 -18.96 11.49 -8.99
C LEU A 262 -18.99 10.09 -8.37
N PRO A 263 -18.12 9.81 -7.36
CA PRO A 263 -18.22 8.58 -6.60
C PRO A 263 -19.47 8.60 -5.72
N VAL A 264 -20.22 7.50 -5.73
CA VAL A 264 -21.42 7.28 -4.91
C VAL A 264 -21.36 5.89 -4.26
N LEU A 265 -21.93 5.74 -3.06
CA LEU A 265 -21.96 4.45 -2.37
C LEU A 265 -22.67 3.40 -3.24
N ALA A 266 -22.10 2.21 -3.30
CA ALA A 266 -22.72 1.05 -3.91
C ALA A 266 -23.61 0.36 -2.86
N GLU A 267 -24.77 0.95 -2.59
CA GLU A 267 -25.72 0.40 -1.62
C GLU A 267 -26.17 -1.01 -2.02
N GLY A 268 -26.20 -1.93 -1.05
CA GLY A 268 -26.55 -3.33 -1.30
C GLY A 268 -25.46 -4.17 -1.97
N HIS A 269 -24.25 -3.62 -2.21
CA HIS A 269 -23.11 -4.41 -2.64
C HIS A 269 -22.79 -5.48 -1.59
N LEU A 270 -22.95 -6.75 -1.98
CA LEU A 270 -22.57 -7.87 -1.15
C LEU A 270 -21.06 -8.04 -1.27
N PHE A 271 -20.35 -7.84 -0.16
CA PHE A 271 -18.97 -8.28 -0.05
C PHE A 271 -18.98 -9.81 -0.07
N GLU A 272 -18.61 -10.41 -1.20
CA GLU A 272 -18.31 -11.84 -1.25
C GLU A 272 -17.12 -12.10 -0.32
N ASN A 273 -17.44 -12.48 0.92
CA ASN A 273 -16.51 -12.66 2.03
C ASN A 273 -15.70 -11.39 2.35
N ALA A 274 -16.09 -10.73 3.44
CA ALA A 274 -15.29 -9.70 4.11
C ALA A 274 -13.79 -10.07 4.15
N PRO A 275 -12.86 -9.10 4.10
CA PRO A 275 -11.43 -9.33 4.09
C PRO A 275 -10.94 -9.75 5.48
N HIS A 276 -11.41 -10.88 5.99
CA HIS A 276 -10.50 -11.80 6.67
C HIS A 276 -9.64 -12.47 5.60
N GLN A 277 -8.86 -11.68 4.88
CA GLN A 277 -7.60 -12.18 4.35
C GLN A 277 -6.66 -12.34 5.54
N LYS A 278 -6.91 -13.38 6.37
CA LYS A 278 -5.77 -14.25 6.68
C LYS A 278 -5.19 -14.55 5.30
N PRO A 279 -3.91 -14.23 5.02
CA PRO A 279 -3.32 -14.40 3.70
C PRO A 279 -3.76 -15.77 3.26
N LYS A 280 -4.60 -15.87 2.19
CA LYS A 280 -5.27 -17.11 1.72
C LYS A 280 -4.39 -18.23 2.19
N GLN A 281 -4.72 -18.91 3.29
CA GLN A 281 -3.74 -19.77 3.98
C GLN A 281 -3.32 -20.71 2.88
N ARG A 282 -2.14 -20.44 2.32
CA ARG A 282 -1.77 -21.00 1.02
C ARG A 282 -1.53 -22.40 1.47
N THR A 283 -2.51 -23.27 1.26
CA THR A 283 -2.55 -24.58 1.88
C THR A 283 -1.14 -25.10 1.82
N GLY A 284 -0.55 -25.33 2.99
CA GLY A 284 0.81 -25.82 3.04
C GLY A 284 0.84 -27.12 2.26
N PHE A 285 1.96 -27.49 1.63
CA PHE A 285 2.01 -28.83 1.06
C PHE A 285 1.81 -29.93 2.13
N MET A 286 2.01 -29.61 3.41
CA MET A 286 1.73 -30.49 4.56
C MET A 286 0.25 -30.52 4.96
N GLU A 287 -0.59 -29.62 4.42
CA GLU A 287 -2.03 -29.55 4.69
C GLU A 287 -2.86 -30.25 3.61
N LEU A 288 -2.22 -30.74 2.52
CA LEU A 288 -2.86 -31.61 1.56
C LEU A 288 -3.06 -32.99 2.17
N SER A 289 -4.20 -33.62 1.88
CA SER A 289 -4.43 -35.00 2.31
C SER A 289 -3.51 -35.97 1.55
N ILE A 290 -3.30 -37.15 2.12
CA ILE A 290 -2.50 -38.20 1.47
C ILE A 290 -3.11 -38.57 0.11
N GLU A 291 -4.44 -38.57 0.00
CA GLU A 291 -5.18 -38.86 -1.22
C GLU A 291 -4.93 -37.80 -2.30
N GLN A 292 -4.89 -36.52 -1.93
CA GLN A 292 -4.54 -35.44 -2.86
C GLN A 292 -3.10 -35.55 -3.36
N HIS A 293 -2.17 -35.93 -2.48
CA HIS A 293 -0.80 -36.22 -2.89
C HIS A 293 -0.73 -37.39 -3.86
N ARG A 294 -1.48 -38.47 -3.61
CA ARG A 294 -1.55 -39.65 -4.48
C ARG A 294 -2.16 -39.35 -5.83
N GLU A 295 -3.23 -38.56 -5.88
CA GLU A 295 -3.86 -38.12 -7.12
C GLU A 295 -2.86 -37.35 -8.01
N ALA A 296 -2.18 -36.36 -7.43
CA ALA A 296 -1.18 -35.58 -8.17
C ALA A 296 0.04 -36.43 -8.56
N LEU A 297 0.46 -37.39 -7.73
CA LEU A 297 1.58 -38.27 -8.07
C LEU A 297 1.21 -39.27 -9.18
N SER A 298 0.01 -39.86 -9.14
CA SER A 298 -0.49 -40.72 -10.21
C SER A 298 -0.54 -39.95 -11.54
N ALA A 299 -1.00 -38.70 -11.52
CA ALA A 299 -0.98 -37.85 -12.71
C ALA A 299 0.44 -37.46 -13.18
N ALA A 300 1.39 -37.26 -12.25
CA ALA A 300 2.76 -36.88 -12.57
C ALA A 300 3.56 -38.04 -13.18
N PHE A 301 3.42 -39.24 -12.60
CA PHE A 301 4.17 -40.43 -12.99
C PHE A 301 3.49 -41.23 -14.11
N GLY A 302 2.15 -41.18 -14.19
CA GLY A 302 1.38 -42.15 -14.96
C GLY A 302 1.74 -43.56 -14.47
N ASP A 303 2.35 -44.35 -15.35
CA ASP A 303 2.80 -45.73 -15.08
C ASP A 303 4.32 -45.92 -15.20
N LYS A 304 5.11 -44.83 -15.21
CA LYS A 304 6.57 -44.90 -15.47
C LYS A 304 7.40 -44.08 -14.48
N PRO A 305 8.63 -44.50 -14.16
CA PRO A 305 9.53 -43.70 -13.35
C PRO A 305 9.97 -42.43 -14.09
N ILE A 306 10.27 -41.38 -13.34
CA ILE A 306 10.72 -40.10 -13.91
C ILE A 306 12.23 -39.98 -13.73
N ARG A 307 12.97 -39.83 -14.84
CA ARG A 307 14.42 -39.62 -14.84
C ARG A 307 14.76 -38.14 -14.76
N GLY A 308 15.57 -37.77 -13.78
CA GLY A 308 16.12 -36.42 -13.61
C GLY A 308 15.27 -35.51 -12.73
N PHE A 309 15.95 -34.74 -11.88
CA PHE A 309 15.33 -33.85 -10.90
C PHE A 309 14.49 -32.74 -11.55
N GLU A 310 14.96 -32.15 -12.64
CA GLU A 310 14.23 -31.10 -13.37
C GLU A 310 12.92 -31.61 -13.96
N ASN A 311 12.95 -32.80 -14.58
CA ASN A 311 11.77 -33.42 -15.18
C ASN A 311 10.75 -33.78 -14.08
N MET A 312 11.23 -34.27 -12.94
CA MET A 312 10.39 -34.56 -11.78
C MET A 312 9.68 -33.30 -11.25
N LEU A 313 10.42 -32.20 -11.09
CA LEU A 313 9.83 -30.94 -10.64
C LEU A 313 8.81 -30.39 -11.64
N GLN A 314 9.09 -30.47 -12.94
CA GLN A 314 8.17 -29.97 -13.97
C GLN A 314 6.88 -30.80 -14.04
N ALA A 315 6.99 -32.13 -13.90
CA ALA A 315 5.84 -33.03 -13.83
C ALA A 315 4.98 -32.74 -12.59
N MET A 316 5.61 -32.60 -11.42
CA MET A 316 4.93 -32.21 -10.17
C MET A 316 4.26 -30.85 -10.27
N MET A 317 4.92 -29.84 -10.85
CA MET A 317 4.34 -28.50 -11.03
C MET A 317 3.03 -28.56 -11.80
N THR A 318 3.00 -29.35 -12.88
CA THR A 318 1.83 -29.52 -13.74
C THR A 318 0.73 -30.30 -13.01
N ALA A 319 1.07 -31.43 -12.38
CA ALA A 319 0.08 -32.30 -11.74
C ALA A 319 -0.52 -31.67 -10.47
N TYR A 320 0.29 -30.99 -9.65
CA TYR A 320 -0.24 -30.29 -8.47
C TYR A 320 -1.06 -29.06 -8.84
N GLU A 321 -0.77 -28.40 -9.97
CA GLU A 321 -1.63 -27.34 -10.48
C GLU A 321 -3.03 -27.86 -10.85
N ALA A 322 -3.12 -29.07 -11.42
CA ALA A 322 -4.39 -29.69 -11.80
C ALA A 322 -5.32 -29.96 -10.60
N ILE A 323 -4.77 -30.26 -9.41
CA ILE A 323 -5.54 -30.42 -8.17
C ILE A 323 -5.70 -29.11 -7.38
N GLY A 324 -5.42 -27.95 -7.99
CA GLY A 324 -5.58 -26.64 -7.38
C GLY A 324 -4.40 -26.16 -6.51
N PHE A 325 -3.30 -26.91 -6.45
CA PHE A 325 -2.07 -26.56 -5.73
C PHE A 325 -1.00 -25.97 -6.65
N LYS A 326 -1.25 -24.77 -7.20
CA LYS A 326 -0.24 -24.06 -8.00
C LYS A 326 0.84 -23.45 -7.11
N ARG A 327 2.10 -23.87 -7.27
CA ARG A 327 3.26 -23.30 -6.56
C ARG A 327 4.49 -23.19 -7.46
N GLY A 328 5.38 -22.27 -7.10
CA GLY A 328 6.67 -22.09 -7.77
C GLY A 328 7.71 -23.14 -7.35
N ARG A 329 8.76 -23.23 -8.14
CA ARG A 329 9.87 -24.19 -8.02
C ARG A 329 10.37 -24.42 -6.58
N ASN A 330 10.65 -23.36 -5.81
CA ASN A 330 11.20 -23.48 -4.46
C ASN A 330 10.29 -24.26 -3.49
N VAL A 331 8.97 -24.15 -3.67
CA VAL A 331 8.00 -24.90 -2.86
C VAL A 331 7.90 -26.34 -3.34
N MET A 332 7.97 -26.58 -4.65
CA MET A 332 7.94 -27.94 -5.20
C MET A 332 9.18 -28.76 -4.82
N VAL A 333 10.34 -28.14 -4.67
CA VAL A 333 11.54 -28.80 -4.10
C VAL A 333 11.28 -29.29 -2.68
N LYS A 334 10.70 -28.44 -1.82
CA LYS A 334 10.39 -28.79 -0.43
C LYS A 334 9.27 -29.85 -0.34
N LEU A 335 8.28 -29.77 -1.23
CA LEU A 335 7.24 -30.79 -1.34
C LEU A 335 7.83 -32.14 -1.76
N LEU A 336 8.74 -32.19 -2.74
CA LEU A 336 9.40 -33.43 -3.14
C LEU A 336 10.23 -34.05 -2.00
N GLN A 337 10.94 -33.23 -1.23
CA GLN A 337 11.62 -33.67 0.00
C GLN A 337 10.62 -34.25 1.01
N TYR A 338 9.50 -33.56 1.25
CA TYR A 338 8.45 -34.03 2.15
C TYR A 338 7.83 -35.38 1.71
N LEU A 339 7.59 -35.55 0.41
CA LEU A 339 7.06 -36.79 -0.17
C LEU A 339 8.04 -37.96 -0.10
N THR A 340 9.35 -37.68 -0.15
CA THR A 340 10.41 -38.69 -0.10
C THR A 340 10.76 -39.06 1.35
N ASP A 341 11.00 -38.04 2.18
CA ASP A 341 11.60 -38.21 3.51
C ASP A 341 10.54 -38.44 4.59
N THR A 342 9.38 -37.78 4.47
CA THR A 342 8.33 -37.82 5.50
C THR A 342 7.20 -38.77 5.14
N LEU A 343 6.52 -38.53 4.01
CA LEU A 343 5.37 -39.36 3.60
C LEU A 343 5.79 -40.68 2.94
N LYS A 344 7.05 -40.78 2.48
CA LYS A 344 7.63 -41.95 1.80
C LYS A 344 6.77 -42.47 0.64
N LEU A 345 6.06 -41.56 -0.04
CA LEU A 345 5.25 -41.87 -1.21
C LEU A 345 6.12 -41.96 -2.47
N VAL A 346 7.21 -41.19 -2.53
CA VAL A 346 8.16 -41.19 -3.65
C VAL A 346 9.46 -41.82 -3.19
N ILE A 347 10.01 -42.74 -4.00
CA ILE A 347 11.32 -43.36 -3.76
C ILE A 347 12.29 -42.83 -4.80
N LYS A 348 13.42 -42.29 -4.35
CA LYS A 348 14.52 -41.88 -5.23
C LYS A 348 15.64 -42.92 -5.21
N ARG A 349 16.03 -43.41 -6.38
CA ARG A 349 17.26 -44.21 -6.58
C ARG A 349 18.06 -43.60 -7.72
N ASP A 350 19.32 -43.26 -7.46
CA ASP A 350 20.20 -42.56 -8.40
C ASP A 350 19.54 -41.32 -9.03
N LYS A 351 19.24 -41.40 -10.34
CA LYS A 351 18.62 -40.34 -11.14
C LYS A 351 17.14 -40.60 -11.43
N LEU A 352 16.56 -41.66 -10.87
CA LEU A 352 15.18 -42.09 -11.09
C LEU A 352 14.33 -41.87 -9.84
N PHE A 353 13.10 -41.41 -10.06
CA PHE A 353 12.06 -41.31 -9.06
C PHE A 353 10.99 -42.35 -9.38
N TYR A 354 10.44 -42.97 -8.34
CA TYR A 354 9.43 -44.02 -8.40
C TYR A 354 8.25 -43.67 -7.49
N TYR A 355 7.04 -44.01 -7.92
CA TYR A 355 5.79 -43.86 -7.18
C TYR A 355 4.91 -45.09 -7.44
N ASP A 356 4.34 -45.67 -6.37
CA ASP A 356 3.41 -46.81 -6.42
C ASP A 356 3.90 -48.01 -7.26
N MET A 357 5.19 -48.34 -7.17
CA MET A 357 5.81 -49.49 -7.84
C MET A 357 6.40 -50.46 -6.81
N THR A 358 6.19 -51.76 -7.01
CA THR A 358 6.77 -52.82 -6.19
C THR A 358 8.28 -52.93 -6.42
N GLN A 359 9.03 -53.49 -5.45
CA GLN A 359 10.48 -53.69 -5.61
C GLN A 359 10.85 -54.49 -6.87
N ALA A 360 10.00 -55.44 -7.29
CA ALA A 360 10.20 -56.21 -8.52
C ALA A 360 10.05 -55.36 -9.79
N GLU A 361 9.10 -54.42 -9.80
CA GLU A 361 8.87 -53.52 -10.95
C GLU A 361 9.95 -52.43 -11.05
N THR A 362 10.50 -51.97 -9.93
CA THR A 362 11.61 -51.00 -9.93
C THR A 362 12.89 -51.54 -10.58
N MET A 363 13.13 -52.86 -10.50
CA MET A 363 14.31 -53.50 -11.08
C MET A 363 14.28 -53.59 -12.61
N LEU A 364 13.10 -53.50 -13.23
CA LEU A 364 12.96 -53.50 -14.69
C LEU A 364 13.45 -52.22 -15.37
N PHE A 365 13.58 -51.13 -14.60
CA PHE A 365 13.98 -49.80 -15.10
C PHE A 365 15.39 -49.39 -14.67
N ASP A 366 16.02 -50.16 -13.78
CA ASP A 366 17.42 -49.94 -13.36
C ASP A 366 18.42 -50.62 -14.34
N GLU A 367 17.95 -51.39 -15.34
CA GLU A 367 18.78 -52.07 -16.37
C GLU A 367 18.92 -51.31 -17.73
N GLU A 368 18.42 -50.07 -17.84
CA GLU A 368 18.64 -49.14 -19.00
C GLU A 368 19.39 -47.83 -18.63
#